data_AF-A0A7V4ZRF6-F1
#
_entry.id   AF-A0A7V4ZRF6-F1
#
_cell.length_a   1.000
_cell.length_b   1.000
_cell.length_c   1.000
_cell.angle_alpha   90.00
_cell.angle_beta   90.00
_cell.angle_gamma   90.00
#
_symmetry.space_group_name_H-M   'P 1'
#
loop_
_entity.id
_entity.type
_entity.pdbx_description
1 polymer ?
#
loop_
_entity_poly.entity_id
_entity_poly.type
_entity_poly.pdbx_seq_one_letter_code
_entity_poly.pdbx_strand_id
1 'polypeptide(L)' 'MKEKQEDLSNLDSQSSKKREIDLNTLFPGKDYDLNRLFPEEETKKLLYELRRNKRDIERFIKSLQIEEE' A
#
# COMPACT_ATOMS: atom_id res chain seq x y z
N MET A 1 -0.23 34.33 1.07
CA MET A 1 0.87 33.40 0.78
C MET A 1 0.24 32.07 0.40
N LYS A 2 0.73 31.42 -0.66
CA LYS A 2 0.28 30.10 -1.13
C LYS A 2 0.80 29.04 -0.15
N GLU A 3 -0.09 28.28 0.48
CA GLU A 3 0.25 26.94 0.96
C GLU A 3 -0.75 25.97 0.34
N LYS A 4 -0.33 25.38 -0.77
CA LYS A 4 -0.96 24.22 -1.40
C LYS A 4 -0.75 23.04 -0.45
N GLN A 5 -1.74 22.78 0.40
CA GLN A 5 -1.90 21.51 1.10
C GLN A 5 -2.52 20.51 0.09
N GLU A 6 -1.73 20.12 -0.92
CA GLU A 6 -2.14 19.09 -1.88
C GLU A 6 -1.76 17.69 -1.36
N ASP A 7 -2.81 16.89 -1.17
CA ASP A 7 -2.85 15.45 -1.43
C ASP A 7 -2.10 14.46 -0.50
N LEU A 8 -2.47 14.43 0.79
CA LEU A 8 -2.31 13.23 1.62
C LEU A 8 -3.64 12.52 1.94
N SER A 9 -4.77 13.17 1.67
CA SER A 9 -6.12 12.64 1.93
C SER A 9 -6.72 11.83 0.77
N ASN A 10 -6.04 11.75 -0.38
CA ASN A 10 -6.60 11.13 -1.59
C ASN A 10 -6.35 9.61 -1.71
N LEU A 11 -5.65 8.96 -0.76
CA LEU A 11 -5.38 7.52 -0.85
C LEU A 11 -6.46 6.64 -0.19
N ASP A 12 -7.29 7.20 0.69
CA ASP A 12 -8.37 6.45 1.36
C ASP A 12 -9.72 6.52 0.62
N SER A 13 -9.84 7.32 -0.45
CA SER A 13 -11.08 7.44 -1.24
C SER A 13 -11.17 6.43 -2.40
N GLN A 14 -10.60 5.23 -2.27
CA GLN A 14 -10.77 4.14 -3.23
C GLN A 14 -11.46 2.92 -2.61
N SER A 15 -12.49 3.16 -1.79
CA SER A 15 -13.37 2.11 -1.26
C SER A 15 -14.50 1.68 -2.21
N SER A 16 -14.51 2.08 -3.49
CA SER A 16 -15.69 1.84 -4.35
C SER A 16 -15.44 1.56 -5.84
N LYS A 17 -14.21 1.26 -6.25
CA LYS A 17 -13.97 0.59 -7.53
C LYS A 17 -13.27 -0.71 -7.23
N LYS A 18 -13.83 -1.82 -7.71
CA LYS A 18 -13.22 -3.15 -7.78
C LYS A 18 -11.92 -3.06 -8.60
N ARG A 19 -10.89 -2.41 -8.07
CA ARG A 19 -9.56 -2.41 -8.64
C ARG A 19 -9.04 -3.79 -8.30
N GLU A 20 -9.07 -4.66 -9.29
CA GLU A 20 -8.51 -5.99 -9.19
C GLU A 20 -7.07 -5.85 -8.69
N ILE A 21 -6.77 -6.45 -7.54
CA ILE A 21 -5.46 -6.31 -6.91
C ILE A 21 -4.47 -7.16 -7.69
N ASP A 22 -3.52 -6.49 -8.35
CA ASP A 22 -2.45 -7.15 -9.09
C ASP A 22 -1.24 -7.39 -8.19
N LEU A 23 -1.02 -8.65 -7.81
CA LEU A 23 0.08 -9.05 -6.93
C LEU A 23 1.46 -8.88 -7.58
N ASN A 24 1.58 -9.04 -8.91
CA ASN A 24 2.86 -8.89 -9.59
C ASN A 24 3.33 -7.43 -9.60
N THR A 25 2.38 -6.49 -9.65
CA THR A 25 2.67 -5.06 -9.50
C THR A 25 2.99 -4.68 -8.05
N LEU A 26 2.34 -5.31 -7.06
CA LEU A 26 2.61 -5.06 -5.64
C LEU A 26 3.96 -5.61 -5.19
N PHE A 27 4.36 -6.77 -5.72
CA PHE A 27 5.57 -7.51 -5.36
C PHE A 27 6.40 -7.81 -6.61
N PRO A 28 7.04 -6.79 -7.22
CA PRO A 28 7.84 -6.98 -8.42
C PRO A 28 9.10 -7.82 -8.13
N GLY A 29 9.66 -8.43 -9.17
CA GLY A 29 10.91 -9.19 -9.09
C GLY A 29 10.75 -10.60 -8.53
N LYS A 30 9.54 -11.16 -8.55
CA LYS A 30 9.33 -12.59 -8.33
C LYS A 30 9.40 -13.32 -9.67
N ASP A 31 10.09 -14.46 -9.68
CA ASP A 31 10.21 -15.33 -10.86
C ASP A 31 8.91 -16.10 -11.17
N TYR A 32 7.87 -15.89 -10.36
CA TYR A 32 6.57 -16.56 -10.46
C TYR A 32 5.44 -15.54 -10.55
N ASP A 33 4.41 -15.88 -11.33
CA ASP A 33 3.18 -15.10 -11.45
C ASP A 33 2.33 -15.29 -10.19
N LEU A 34 2.38 -14.32 -9.28
CA LEU A 34 1.66 -14.35 -8.01
C LEU A 34 0.15 -14.32 -8.21
N ASN A 35 -0.35 -13.70 -9.29
CA ASN A 35 -1.79 -13.72 -9.58
C ASN A 35 -2.30 -15.10 -9.96
N ARG A 36 -1.43 -15.96 -10.51
CA ARG A 36 -1.75 -17.38 -10.76
C ARG A 36 -1.65 -18.24 -9.53
N LEU A 37 -0.68 -17.97 -8.66
CA LEU A 37 -0.49 -18.73 -7.42
C LEU A 37 -1.57 -18.42 -6.37
N PHE A 38 -2.04 -17.17 -6.34
CA PHE A 38 -3.07 -16.70 -5.42
C PHE A 38 -4.19 -16.00 -6.20
N PRO A 39 -5.04 -16.77 -6.90
CA PRO A 39 -6.14 -16.20 -7.67
C PRO A 39 -7.25 -15.65 -6.77
N GLU A 40 -7.35 -16.09 -5.52
CA GLU A 40 -8.41 -15.73 -4.59
C GLU A 40 -8.38 -14.23 -4.23
N GLU A 41 -9.53 -13.57 -4.37
CA GLU A 41 -9.66 -12.13 -4.11
C GLU A 41 -9.35 -11.79 -2.65
N GLU A 42 -9.74 -12.64 -1.70
CA GLU A 42 -9.45 -12.44 -0.27
C GLU A 42 -7.95 -12.48 0.03
N THR A 43 -7.22 -13.44 -0.54
CA THR A 43 -5.76 -13.53 -0.39
C THR A 43 -5.08 -12.31 -0.98
N LYS A 44 -5.53 -11.85 -2.14
CA LYS A 44 -4.99 -10.64 -2.77
C LYS A 44 -5.20 -9.40 -1.88
N LYS A 45 -6.40 -9.25 -1.31
CA LYS A 45 -6.72 -8.18 -0.35
C LYS A 45 -5.84 -8.25 0.89
N LEU A 46 -5.68 -9.44 1.48
CA LEU A 46 -4.83 -9.64 2.64
C LEU A 46 -3.38 -9.20 2.36
N LEU A 47 -2.80 -9.64 1.25
CA LEU A 47 -1.43 -9.28 0.86
C LEU A 47 -1.26 -7.78 0.62
N TYR A 48 -2.27 -7.13 0.03
CA TYR A 48 -2.29 -5.68 -0.14
C TYR A 48 -2.29 -4.94 1.21
N GLU A 49 -3.19 -5.32 2.13
CA GLU A 49 -3.29 -4.70 3.45
C GLU A 49 -2.03 -4.94 4.30
N LEU A 50 -1.41 -6.12 4.24
CA LEU A 50 -0.15 -6.40 4.91
C LEU A 50 0.98 -5.47 4.41
N ARG A 51 1.06 -5.28 3.08
CA ARG A 51 2.04 -4.34 2.50
C ARG A 51 1.78 -2.90 2.95
N ARG A 52 0.53 -2.47 2.98
CA ARG A 52 0.13 -1.14 3.46
C ARG A 52 0.53 -0.95 4.92
N ASN A 53 0.16 -1.89 5.80
CA ASN A 53 0.51 -1.85 7.21
C ASN A 53 2.03 -1.77 7.45
N LYS A 54 2.82 -2.58 6.73
CA LYS A 54 4.28 -2.52 6.82
C LYS A 54 4.82 -1.12 6.50
N ARG A 55 4.37 -0.52 5.39
CA ARG A 55 4.79 0.83 4.99
C ARG A 55 4.39 1.89 6.02
N ASP A 56 3.20 1.77 6.57
CA ASP A 56 2.67 2.73 7.53
C ASP A 56 3.43 2.63 8.87
N ILE A 57 3.79 1.42 9.32
CA ILE A 57 4.70 1.20 10.46
C ILE A 57 6.08 1.80 10.19
N GLU A 58 6.68 1.54 9.02
CA GLU A 58 7.98 2.11 8.65
C GLU A 58 7.94 3.65 8.65
N ARG A 59 6.84 4.24 8.17
CA ARG A 59 6.64 5.69 8.21
C ARG A 59 6.53 6.20 9.65
N PHE A 60 5.79 5.49 10.50
CA PHE A 60 5.62 5.86 11.90
C PHE A 60 6.94 5.79 12.68
N ILE A 61 7.74 4.75 12.48
CA ILE A 61 9.08 4.63 13.10
C ILE A 61 9.96 5.80 12.65
N LYS A 62 9.95 6.14 11.35
CA LYS A 62 10.71 7.29 10.84
C LYS A 62 10.26 8.61 11.45
N SER A 63 8.96 8.82 11.66
CA SER A 63 8.49 10.06 12.29
C SER A 63 8.94 10.17 13.75
N LEU A 64 9.00 9.06 14.50
CA LEU A 64 9.52 9.07 15.87
C LEU A 64 11.02 9.40 15.92
N GLN A 65 11.81 8.86 14.98
CA GLN A 65 13.25 9.14 14.90
C GLN A 65 13.56 10.61 14.55
N ILE A 66 12.62 11.30 13.88
CA ILE A 66 12.77 12.71 13.52
C ILE A 66 12.48 13.64 14.71
N GLU A 67 11.70 13.20 15.71
CA GLU A 67 11.35 14.00 16.89
C GLU A 67 12.44 13.98 17.98
N GLU A 68 13.47 13.13 17.87
CA GLU A 68 14.56 13.00 18.85
C GLU A 68 15.86 13.78 18.48
N GLU A 69 15.87 14.55 17.38
CA GLU A 69 16.94 15.49 16.98
C GLU A 69 16.53 16.96 17.14
#